data_AF-A0A1C7GNN2-F1
#
_entry.id   AF-A0A1C7GNN2-F1
#
_cell.length_a   1.000
_cell.length_b   1.000
_cell.length_c   1.000
_cell.angle_alpha   90.00
_cell.angle_beta   90.00
_cell.angle_gamma   90.00
#
_symmetry.space_group_name_H-M   'P 1'
#
loop_
_entity.id
_entity.type
_entity.pdbx_description
1 polymer ?
#
loop_
_entity_poly.entity_id
_entity_poly.type
_entity_poly.pdbx_seq_one_letter_code
_entity_poly.pdbx_strand_id
1 'polypeptide(L)'
;MSSSLLQVRIDDELKAQASAVFEELGIDLPTAVRMFLKRSVLVNGIPFGMTLPKEDDRFRFMRALKQLQDEAQQNGTADMTLEEINEEIAAARRERDAGRAE
;
A
#
# COMPACT_ATOMS: atom_id res chain seq x y z
N MET A 1 37.63 -15.62 19.66
CA MET A 1 36.81 -15.30 18.48
C MET A 1 37.67 -14.49 17.52
N SER A 2 37.83 -14.92 16.27
CA SER A 2 38.47 -14.11 15.24
C SER A 2 37.56 -12.94 14.89
N SER A 3 38.10 -11.72 14.88
CA SER A 3 37.40 -10.55 14.35
C SER A 3 37.90 -10.29 12.93
N SER A 4 36.98 -10.11 11.99
CA SER A 4 37.30 -9.69 10.62
C SER A 4 36.82 -8.25 10.40
N LEU A 5 37.58 -7.46 9.64
CA LEU A 5 37.23 -6.09 9.29
C LEU A 5 36.36 -6.06 8.03
N LEU A 6 35.26 -5.31 8.08
CA LEU A 6 34.42 -4.99 6.92
C LEU A 6 34.65 -3.53 6.52
N GLN A 7 35.19 -3.29 5.33
CA GLN A 7 35.33 -1.95 4.75
C GLN A 7 34.30 -1.78 3.61
N VAL A 8 33.48 -0.74 3.70
CA VAL A 8 32.44 -0.43 2.72
C VAL A 8 32.58 1.02 2.28
N ARG A 9 32.57 1.28 0.97
CA ARG A 9 32.45 2.64 0.45
C ARG A 9 30.98 3.03 0.49
N ILE A 10 30.70 4.20 1.04
CA ILE A 10 29.37 4.77 1.17
C ILE A 10 29.48 6.27 0.87
N ASP A 11 28.42 6.84 0.32
CA ASP A 11 28.29 8.28 0.19
C ASP A 11 28.25 8.95 1.57
N ASP A 12 28.90 10.11 1.70
CA ASP A 12 29.04 10.79 2.99
C ASP A 12 27.69 11.30 3.52
N GLU A 13 26.80 11.75 2.62
CA GLU A 13 25.46 12.20 3.00
C GLU A 13 24.63 11.01 3.48
N LEU A 14 24.64 9.90 2.75
CA LEU A 14 23.95 8.68 3.15
C LEU A 14 24.44 8.15 4.51
N LYS A 15 25.76 8.20 4.75
CA LYS A 15 26.35 7.81 6.04
C LYS A 15 25.87 8.71 7.17
N ALA A 16 25.81 10.02 6.96
CA ALA A 16 25.35 10.98 7.96
C ALA A 16 23.87 10.77 8.28
N GLN A 17 23.01 10.64 7.26
CA GLN A 17 21.59 10.37 7.42
C GLN A 17 21.33 9.05 8.18
N ALA A 18 22.00 7.96 7.78
CA ALA A 18 21.85 6.67 8.44
C ALA A 18 22.32 6.71 9.90
N SER A 19 23.42 7.41 10.18
CA SER A 19 23.93 7.55 11.56
C SER A 19 22.94 8.29 12.45
N ALA A 20 22.35 9.39 11.97
CA ALA A 20 21.34 10.15 12.72
C ALA A 20 20.11 9.29 13.08
N VAL A 21 19.61 8.50 12.11
CA VAL A 21 18.49 7.58 12.35
C VAL A 21 18.82 6.53 13.40
N PHE A 22 20.02 5.93 13.33
CA PHE A 22 20.41 4.90 14.30
C PHE A 22 20.68 5.46 15.69
N GLU A 23 21.24 6.67 15.78
CA GLU A 23 21.43 7.37 17.06
C GLU A 23 20.09 7.69 17.73
N GLU A 24 19.08 8.11 16.97
CA GLU A 24 17.72 8.31 17.50
C GLU A 24 17.10 7.00 18.02
N LEU A 25 17.46 5.87 17.39
CA LEU A 25 17.10 4.52 17.86
C LEU A 25 18.00 4.00 19.01
N GLY A 26 19.00 4.77 19.44
CA GLY A 26 19.90 4.44 20.55
C GLY A 26 21.00 3.43 20.20
N ILE A 27 21.37 3.28 18.92
CA ILE A 27 22.42 2.36 18.47
C ILE A 27 23.40 3.05 17.50
N ASP A 28 24.65 2.58 17.45
CA ASP A 28 25.61 3.08 16.46
C ASP A 28 25.47 2.38 15.09
N LEU A 29 25.97 3.04 14.04
CA LEU A 29 25.97 2.51 12.68
C LEU A 29 26.64 1.11 12.57
N PRO A 30 27.82 0.85 13.20
CA PRO A 30 28.39 -0.50 13.22
C PRO A 30 27.49 -1.56 13.85
N THR A 31 26.74 -1.24 14.91
CA THR A 31 25.78 -2.15 15.53
C THR A 31 24.64 -2.45 14.60
N ALA A 32 24.08 -1.44 13.92
CA ALA A 32 23.05 -1.64 12.91
C ALA A 32 23.52 -2.56 11.78
N VAL A 33 24.74 -2.37 11.26
CA VAL A 33 25.34 -3.24 10.24
C VAL A 33 25.50 -4.68 10.76
N ARG A 34 25.96 -4.87 12.00
CA ARG A 34 26.04 -6.20 12.62
C ARG A 34 24.67 -6.86 12.77
N MET A 35 23.64 -6.10 13.16
CA MET A 35 22.27 -6.60 13.27
C MET A 35 21.73 -7.03 11.91
N PHE A 36 21.95 -6.24 10.87
CA PHE A 36 21.60 -6.60 9.50
C PHE A 36 22.22 -7.94 9.10
N LEU A 37 23.54 -8.09 9.24
CA LEU A 37 24.24 -9.34 8.88
C LEU A 37 23.73 -10.55 9.68
N LYS A 38 23.52 -10.40 11.00
CA LYS A 38 22.97 -11.46 11.84
C LYS A 38 21.57 -11.87 11.40
N ARG A 39 20.71 -10.90 11.07
CA ARG A 39 19.35 -11.17 10.61
C ARG A 39 19.37 -11.84 9.25
N SER A 40 20.23 -11.41 8.32
CA SER A 40 20.40 -12.04 7.01
C SER A 40 20.76 -13.52 7.11
N VAL A 41 21.68 -13.87 8.02
CA VAL A 41 22.04 -15.27 8.30
C VAL A 41 20.85 -16.03 8.88
N LEU A 42 20.14 -15.45 9.85
CA LEU A 42 19.01 -16.11 10.52
C LEU A 42 17.86 -16.41 9.55
N VAL A 43 17.57 -15.52 8.60
CA VAL A 43 16.48 -15.69 7.62
C VAL A 43 16.94 -16.34 6.32
N ASN A 44 18.23 -16.67 6.17
CA ASN A 44 18.84 -17.14 4.94
C ASN A 44 18.46 -16.28 3.71
N GLY A 45 18.57 -14.95 3.85
CA GLY A 45 18.10 -14.01 2.84
C GLY A 45 18.34 -12.55 3.21
N ILE A 46 17.76 -11.61 2.44
CA ILE A 46 17.84 -10.18 2.76
C ILE A 46 16.73 -9.81 3.75
N PRO A 47 17.05 -9.19 4.89
CA PRO A 47 16.11 -8.97 5.99
C PRO A 47 15.25 -7.71 5.82
N PHE A 48 14.82 -7.43 4.60
CA PHE A 48 13.83 -6.43 4.26
C PHE A 48 13.12 -6.85 2.97
N GLY A 49 11.90 -6.35 2.75
CA GLY A 49 11.12 -6.67 1.55
C GLY A 49 11.84 -6.18 0.29
N MET A 50 12.11 -7.10 -0.65
CA MET A 50 12.67 -6.77 -1.96
C MET A 50 11.57 -6.63 -3.00
N THR A 51 10.61 -5.73 -2.73
CA THR A 51 9.53 -5.41 -3.65
C THR A 51 9.53 -3.91 -3.89
N LEU A 52 9.33 -3.48 -5.13
CA LEU A 52 8.93 -2.10 -5.38
C LEU A 52 7.63 -1.82 -4.61
N PRO A 53 7.42 -0.61 -4.08
CA PRO A 53 6.14 -0.25 -3.48
C PRO A 53 5.04 -0.60 -4.47
N LYS A 54 4.24 -1.62 -4.16
CA LYS A 54 2.93 -1.71 -4.80
C LYS A 54 2.22 -0.44 -4.36
N GLU A 55 1.59 0.29 -5.30
CA GLU A 55 0.70 1.39 -4.93
C GLU A 55 -0.11 0.93 -3.71
N ASP A 56 0.04 1.62 -2.58
CA ASP A 56 -0.57 1.22 -1.30
C ASP A 56 -2.02 0.85 -1.62
N ASP A 57 -2.41 -0.41 -1.38
CA ASP A 57 -3.72 -0.91 -1.81
C ASP A 57 -4.86 -0.03 -1.27
N ARG A 58 -4.60 0.68 -0.15
CA ARG A 58 -5.48 1.72 0.39
C ARG A 58 -5.62 2.92 -0.54
N PHE A 59 -4.54 3.42 -1.14
CA PHE A 59 -4.60 4.50 -2.12
C PHE A 59 -5.34 4.09 -3.39
N ARG A 60 -5.12 2.86 -3.87
CA ARG A 60 -5.88 2.31 -5.01
C ARG A 60 -7.37 2.21 -4.68
N PHE A 61 -7.70 1.63 -3.53
CA PHE A 61 -9.07 1.49 -3.05
C PHE A 61 -9.76 2.84 -2.89
N MET A 62 -9.08 3.82 -2.27
CA MET A 62 -9.63 5.16 -2.06
C MET A 62 -9.84 5.91 -3.38
N ARG A 63 -8.96 5.72 -4.38
CA ARG A 63 -9.15 6.26 -5.72
C ARG A 63 -10.37 5.63 -6.41
N ALA A 64 -10.53 4.32 -6.32
CA ALA A 64 -11.67 3.61 -6.88
C ALA A 64 -13.00 4.04 -6.22
N LEU A 65 -13.03 4.17 -4.90
CA LEU A 65 -14.19 4.70 -4.18
C LEU A 65 -14.56 6.12 -4.61
N LYS A 66 -13.56 7.00 -4.77
CA LYS A 66 -13.80 8.36 -5.22
C LYS A 66 -14.40 8.40 -6.63
N GLN A 67 -13.89 7.56 -7.54
CA GLN A 67 -14.44 7.45 -8.90
C GLN A 67 -15.90 6.99 -8.89
N LEU A 68 -16.24 5.96 -8.11
CA LEU A 68 -17.62 5.49 -7.97
C LEU A 68 -18.55 6.58 -7.40
N GLN A 69 -18.05 7.38 -6.46
CA GLN A 69 -18.81 8.50 -5.89
C GLN A 69 -19.03 9.62 -6.90
N ASP A 70 -17.99 9.98 -7.67
CA ASP A 70 -18.08 10.99 -8.73
C ASP A 70 -19.08 10.54 -9.83
N GLU A 71 -19.06 9.26 -10.19
CA GLU A 71 -20.01 8.66 -11.14
C GLU A 71 -21.45 8.68 -10.59
N ALA A 72 -21.64 8.34 -9.30
CA ALA A 72 -22.96 8.39 -8.68
C ALA A 72 -23.52 9.83 -8.62
N GLN A 73 -22.66 10.82 -8.40
CA GLN A 73 -23.08 12.23 -8.44
C GLN A 73 -23.45 12.68 -9.85
N GLN A 74 -22.66 12.31 -10.87
CA GLN A 74 -22.96 12.65 -12.26
C GLN A 74 -24.25 12.00 -12.76
N ASN A 75 -24.51 10.76 -12.34
CA ASN A 75 -25.70 10.03 -12.72
C ASN A 75 -26.91 10.35 -11.83
N GLY A 76 -26.77 11.25 -10.86
CA GLY A 76 -27.86 11.64 -9.94
C GLY A 76 -28.28 10.53 -8.97
N THR A 77 -27.50 9.45 -8.84
CA THR A 77 -27.82 8.30 -7.99
C THR A 77 -27.23 8.39 -6.58
N ALA A 78 -26.43 9.43 -6.29
CA ALA A 78 -25.76 9.60 -5.01
C ALA A 78 -26.70 9.87 -3.83
N ASP A 79 -27.86 10.50 -4.06
CA ASP A 79 -28.78 10.98 -3.01
C ASP A 79 -30.21 10.39 -3.14
N MET A 80 -30.37 9.27 -3.85
CA MET A 80 -31.68 8.65 -4.02
C MET A 80 -32.23 8.10 -2.69
N THR A 81 -33.52 8.33 -2.47
CA THR A 81 -34.26 7.73 -1.37
C THR A 81 -34.50 6.23 -1.61
N LEU A 82 -34.78 5.47 -0.55
CA LEU A 82 -35.10 4.05 -0.65
C LEU A 82 -36.32 3.78 -1.55
N GLU A 83 -37.26 4.72 -1.58
CA GLU A 83 -38.46 4.64 -2.41
C GLU A 83 -38.10 4.77 -3.89
N GLU A 84 -37.32 5.80 -4.26
CA GLU A 84 -36.84 6.02 -5.63
C GLU A 84 -35.97 4.85 -6.13
N ILE A 85 -35.10 4.29 -5.27
CA ILE A 85 -34.28 3.12 -5.60
C ILE A 85 -35.17 1.91 -5.93
N ASN A 86 -36.21 1.66 -5.14
CA ASN A 86 -37.10 0.52 -5.35
C ASN A 86 -37.92 0.66 -6.64
N GLU A 87 -38.35 1.88 -6.97
CA GLU A 87 -39.06 2.18 -8.21
C GLU A 87 -38.17 1.94 -9.45
N GLU A 88 -36.92 2.38 -9.42
CA GLU A 88 -35.97 2.16 -10.52
C GLU A 88 -35.66 0.67 -10.72
N ILE A 89 -35.41 -0.07 -9.62
CA ILE A 89 -35.21 -1.53 -9.67
C ILE A 89 -36.44 -2.23 -10.25
N ALA A 90 -37.64 -1.82 -9.87
CA ALA A 90 -38.89 -2.39 -10.37
C ALA A 90 -39.12 -2.06 -11.86
N ALA A 91 -38.74 -0.86 -12.32
CA ALA A 91 -38.80 -0.48 -13.73
C ALA A 91 -37.84 -1.33 -14.59
N ALA A 92 -36.56 -1.41 -14.20
CA ALA A 92 -35.55 -2.18 -14.93
C ALA A 92 -35.88 -3.69 -15.01
N ARG A 93 -36.45 -4.27 -13.94
CA ARG A 93 -36.90 -5.67 -13.94
C ARG A 93 -38.06 -5.89 -14.91
N ARG A 94 -39.04 -4.97 -14.96
CA ARG A 94 -40.16 -5.03 -15.89
C ARG A 94 -39.69 -4.95 -17.34
N GLU A 95 -38.74 -4.08 -17.66
CA GLU A 95 -38.17 -3.97 -19.00
C GLU A 95 -37.43 -5.25 -19.43
N ARG A 96 -36.62 -5.84 -18.53
CA ARG A 96 -35.93 -7.10 -18.80
C ARG A 96 -36.90 -8.27 -19.00
N ASP A 97 -37.98 -8.31 -18.22
CA ASP A 97 -38.99 -9.37 -18.33
C ASP A 97 -39.86 -9.19 -19.60
N ALA A 98 -40.11 -7.94 -20.02
CA ALA A 98 -40.79 -7.64 -21.27
C ALA A 98 -39.94 -8.01 -22.50
N GLY A 99 -38.64 -7.71 -22.50
CA GLY A 99 -37.72 -8.09 -23.58
C GLY A 99 -37.41 -9.60 -23.65
N ARG A 100 -37.85 -10.39 -22.66
CA ARG A 100 -37.75 -11.86 -22.66
C ARG A 100 -39.02 -12.54 -23.17
N ALA A 101 -40.10 -11.78 -23.35
CA ALA A 101 -41.40 -12.26 -23.82
C ALA A 101 -41.61 -12.06 -25.34
N GLU A 102 -40.67 -11.38 -26.02
CA GLU A 102 -40.49 -11.37 -27.48
C GLU A 102 -39.48 -12.45 -27.91
#